data_AF-A0A8X6I5X7-F1
#
_entry.id   AF-A0A8X6I5X7-F1
#
_cell.length_a   1.000
_cell.length_b   1.000
_cell.length_c   1.000
_cell.angle_alpha   90.00
_cell.angle_beta   90.00
_cell.angle_gamma   90.00
#
_symmetry.space_group_name_H-M   'P 1'
#
loop_
_entity.id
_entity.type
_entity.pdbx_description
1 polymer ?
#
loop_
_entity_poly.entity_id
_entity_poly.type
_entity_poly.pdbx_seq_one_letter_code
_entity_poly.pdbx_strand_id
1 'polypeptide(L)'
;MKVPPLWRANPEIWISQMESQFILAGNAMEITKFHLVISALQPEELDIIGDIILNPPAEKPYIALRNRLCSQYADSEEQRLCDLISGMQLCDRKP
;
A
#
# COMPACT_ATOMS: atom_id res chain seq x y z
N MET A 1 -19.48 2.29 1.64
CA MET A 1 -18.17 2.67 2.21
C MET A 1 -17.47 3.58 1.22
N LYS A 2 -16.95 4.72 1.67
CA LYS A 2 -16.07 5.55 0.85
C LYS A 2 -14.65 5.10 1.15
N VAL A 3 -14.00 4.45 0.20
CA VAL A 3 -12.63 3.98 0.38
C VAL A 3 -11.68 5.15 0.08
N PRO A 4 -10.83 5.58 1.04
CA PRO A 4 -9.86 6.63 0.77
C PRO A 4 -8.82 6.17 -0.27
N PRO A 5 -8.28 7.09 -1.08
CA PRO A 5 -7.19 6.78 -2.00
C PRO A 5 -5.98 6.26 -1.22
N LEU A 6 -5.17 5.41 -1.87
CA LEU A 6 -3.96 4.87 -1.26
C LEU A 6 -3.01 5.98 -0.82
N TRP A 7 -2.55 5.90 0.43
CA TRP A 7 -1.48 6.76 0.92
C TRP A 7 -0.11 6.17 0.57
N ARG A 8 0.38 6.43 -0.64
CA ARG A 8 1.67 5.90 -1.16
C ARG A 8 2.87 6.18 -0.25
N ALA A 9 2.85 7.30 0.47
CA ALA A 9 3.93 7.70 1.36
C ALA A 9 3.94 6.96 2.70
N ASN A 10 2.85 6.26 3.07
CA ASN A 10 2.74 5.51 4.32
C ASN A 10 1.65 4.42 4.15
N PRO A 11 1.94 3.37 3.36
CA PRO A 11 0.98 2.33 3.00
C PRO A 11 0.46 1.56 4.24
N GLU A 12 1.29 1.38 5.27
CA GLU A 12 0.94 0.66 6.49
C GLU A 12 -0.19 1.33 7.28
N ILE A 13 -0.16 2.66 7.36
CA ILE A 13 -1.21 3.44 8.03
C ILE A 13 -2.52 3.33 7.25
N TRP A 14 -2.46 3.43 5.91
CA TRP A 14 -3.63 3.28 5.06
C TRP A 14 -4.25 1.88 5.16
N ILE A 15 -3.42 0.83 5.17
CA ILE A 15 -3.86 -0.56 5.38
C ILE A 15 -4.55 -0.71 6.74
N SER A 16 -3.98 -0.12 7.80
CA SER A 16 -4.59 -0.14 9.15
C SER A 16 -5.94 0.56 9.19
N GLN A 17 -6.10 1.63 8.40
CA GLN A 17 -7.39 2.30 8.22
C GLN A 17 -8.40 1.39 7.50
N MET A 18 -8.00 0.66 6.46
CA MET A 18 -8.85 -0.33 5.78
C MET A 18 -9.32 -1.43 6.74
N GLU A 19 -8.41 -1.99 7.53
CA GLU A 19 -8.74 -3.02 8.53
C GLU A 19 -9.77 -2.50 9.54
N SER A 20 -9.61 -1.27 10.00
CA SER A 20 -10.59 -0.64 10.90
C SER A 20 -11.97 -0.54 10.23
N GLN A 21 -12.04 -0.19 8.95
CA GLN A 21 -13.29 -0.19 8.20
C GLN A 21 -13.89 -1.60 8.06
N PHE A 22 -13.07 -2.62 7.76
CA PHE A 22 -13.55 -3.99 7.68
C PHE A 22 -14.09 -4.51 9.00
N ILE A 23 -13.45 -4.17 10.12
CA ILE A 23 -13.93 -4.52 11.47
C ILE A 23 -15.28 -3.84 11.74
N LEU A 24 -15.41 -2.54 11.44
CA LEU A 24 -16.65 -1.79 11.61
C LEU A 24 -17.81 -2.33 10.75
N ALA A 25 -17.51 -2.92 9.59
CA ALA A 25 -18.49 -3.62 8.74
C ALA A 25 -18.79 -5.06 9.17
N GLY A 26 -18.30 -5.52 10.32
CA GLY A 26 -18.55 -6.87 10.82
C GLY A 26 -17.53 -7.91 10.36
N ASN A 27 -16.27 -7.50 10.19
CA ASN A 27 -15.15 -8.34 9.74
C ASN A 27 -15.43 -9.04 8.40
N ALA A 28 -15.22 -8.28 7.31
CA ALA A 28 -15.43 -8.76 5.95
C ALA A 28 -14.61 -10.03 5.65
N MET A 29 -15.20 -10.95 4.86
CA MET A 29 -14.50 -12.13 4.36
C MET A 29 -13.28 -11.71 3.58
N GLU A 30 -12.29 -12.60 3.53
CA GLU A 30 -11.01 -12.26 2.97
C GLU A 30 -11.04 -11.84 1.48
N ILE A 31 -11.83 -12.57 0.69
CA ILE A 31 -12.10 -12.22 -0.72
C ILE A 31 -12.80 -10.85 -0.85
N THR A 32 -13.67 -10.50 0.10
CA THR A 32 -14.32 -9.20 0.14
C THR A 32 -13.31 -8.09 0.44
N LYS A 33 -12.40 -8.31 1.40
CA LYS A 33 -11.30 -7.37 1.70
C LYS A 33 -10.42 -7.15 0.46
N PHE A 34 -10.07 -8.24 -0.24
CA PHE A 34 -9.27 -8.20 -1.47
C PHE A 34 -9.92 -7.31 -2.54
N HIS A 35 -11.18 -7.56 -2.90
CA HIS A 35 -11.87 -6.75 -3.90
C HIS A 35 -12.12 -5.29 -3.46
N LEU A 36 -12.37 -5.05 -2.16
CA LEU A 36 -12.53 -3.70 -1.63
C LEU A 36 -11.23 -2.90 -1.75
N VAL A 37 -10.08 -3.50 -1.44
CA VAL A 37 -8.78 -2.85 -1.63
C VAL A 37 -8.55 -2.56 -3.12
N ILE A 38 -8.74 -3.54 -4.01
CA ILE A 38 -8.56 -3.33 -5.46
C ILE A 38 -9.42 -2.16 -5.96
N SER A 39 -10.66 -2.04 -5.49
CA SER A 39 -11.58 -0.96 -5.89
C SER A 39 -11.11 0.44 -5.49
N ALA A 40 -10.17 0.54 -4.55
CA ALA A 40 -9.63 1.80 -4.04
C ALA A 40 -8.30 2.22 -4.69
N LEU A 41 -7.66 1.30 -5.41
CA LEU A 41 -6.36 1.52 -6.04
C LEU A 41 -6.51 2.26 -7.37
N GLN A 42 -5.51 3.07 -7.69
CA GLN A 42 -5.39 3.76 -8.98
C GLN A 42 -4.72 2.84 -10.01
N PRO A 43 -4.84 3.12 -11.32
CA PRO A 43 -4.24 2.29 -12.37
C PRO A 43 -2.75 2.02 -12.17
N GLU A 44 -1.99 3.02 -11.70
CA GLU A 44 -0.56 2.88 -11.39
C GLU A 44 -0.29 1.77 -10.35
N GLU A 45 -1.18 1.62 -9.38
CA GLU A 45 -1.04 0.62 -8.32
C GLU A 45 -1.46 -0.76 -8.80
N LEU A 46 -2.51 -0.80 -9.62
CA LEU A 46 -3.01 -2.04 -10.22
C LEU A 46 -1.96 -2.67 -11.13
N ASP A 47 -1.13 -1.88 -11.81
CA ASP A 47 -0.01 -2.37 -12.62
C ASP A 47 1.03 -3.12 -11.76
N ILE A 48 1.35 -2.58 -10.59
CA ILE A 48 2.33 -3.13 -9.64
C ILE A 48 1.91 -4.50 -9.07
N ILE A 49 0.60 -4.68 -8.84
CA ILE A 49 0.02 -5.88 -8.23
C ILE A 49 -0.74 -6.74 -9.26
N GLY A 50 -0.57 -6.45 -10.56
CA GLY A 50 -1.37 -7.05 -11.62
C GLY A 50 -1.27 -8.57 -11.64
N ASP A 51 -0.11 -9.11 -11.27
CA ASP A 51 0.10 -10.55 -11.12
C ASP A 51 -0.84 -11.17 -10.07
N ILE A 52 -1.02 -10.51 -8.93
CA ILE A 52 -1.90 -10.95 -7.84
C ILE A 52 -3.38 -10.78 -8.22
N ILE A 53 -3.73 -9.74 -8.99
CA ILE A 53 -5.11 -9.53 -9.46
C ILE A 53 -5.49 -10.60 -10.47
N LEU A 54 -4.60 -10.89 -11.42
CA LEU A 54 -4.85 -11.86 -12.49
C LEU A 54 -4.77 -13.30 -12.00
N ASN A 55 -3.92 -13.56 -11.01
CA ASN A 55 -3.74 -14.88 -10.40
C ASN A 55 -3.79 -14.78 -8.86
N PRO A 56 -4.99 -14.56 -8.29
CA PRO A 56 -5.12 -14.43 -6.84
C PRO A 56 -4.79 -15.75 -6.14
N PRO A 57 -4.02 -15.73 -5.04
CA PRO A 57 -3.77 -16.94 -4.27
C PRO A 57 -5.07 -17.48 -3.67
N ALA A 58 -5.18 -18.80 -3.53
CA ALA A 58 -6.44 -19.47 -3.18
C ALA A 58 -6.86 -19.27 -1.71
N GLU A 59 -5.89 -19.27 -0.79
CA GLU A 59 -6.20 -19.22 0.64
C GLU A 59 -6.18 -17.82 1.23
N LYS A 60 -5.27 -16.96 0.76
CA LYS A 60 -4.96 -15.66 1.37
C LYS A 60 -4.75 -14.48 0.39
N PRO A 61 -5.65 -14.26 -0.61
CA PRO A 61 -5.54 -13.16 -1.57
C PRO A 61 -5.32 -11.77 -0.96
N TYR A 62 -6.03 -11.38 0.09
CA TYR A 62 -5.87 -10.07 0.72
C TYR A 62 -4.52 -9.91 1.43
N ILE A 63 -4.04 -10.95 2.13
CA ILE A 63 -2.77 -10.88 2.85
C ILE A 63 -1.61 -10.80 1.85
N ALA A 64 -1.68 -11.56 0.75
CA ALA A 64 -0.69 -11.48 -0.33
C ALA A 64 -0.64 -10.06 -0.93
N LEU A 65 -1.81 -9.50 -1.22
CA LEU A 65 -1.95 -8.13 -1.71
C LEU A 65 -1.37 -7.10 -0.73
N ARG A 66 -1.72 -7.20 0.55
CA ARG A 66 -1.24 -6.31 1.62
C ARG A 66 0.28 -6.34 1.72
N ASN A 67 0.87 -7.52 1.71
CA ASN A 67 2.31 -7.68 1.80
C ASN A 67 3.02 -7.09 0.57
N ARG A 68 2.48 -7.30 -0.64
CA ARG A 68 3.04 -6.73 -1.88
C ARG A 68 2.99 -5.20 -1.88
N LEU A 69 1.87 -4.62 -1.49
CA LEU A 69 1.73 -3.16 -1.33
C LEU A 69 2.72 -2.63 -0.29
N CYS A 70 2.82 -3.30 0.86
CA CYS A 70 3.75 -2.88 1.91
C CYS A 70 5.20 -2.95 1.41
N SER A 71 5.64 -4.05 0.82
CA SER A 71 7.02 -4.19 0.33
C SER A 71 7.35 -3.15 -0.74
N GLN A 72 6.45 -2.90 -1.70
CA GLN A 72 6.77 -2.02 -2.80
C GLN A 72 6.88 -0.55 -2.39
N TYR A 73 6.11 -0.13 -1.39
CA TYR A 73 6.11 1.24 -0.90
C TYR A 73 7.04 1.43 0.31
N ALA A 74 7.40 0.37 1.05
CA ALA A 74 8.42 0.41 2.10
C ALA A 74 9.83 0.65 1.52
N ASP A 75 10.20 -0.06 0.44
CA ASP A 75 11.45 0.21 -0.30
C ASP A 75 11.49 1.66 -0.80
N SER A 76 10.34 2.22 -1.18
CA SER A 76 10.22 3.61 -1.62
C SER A 76 10.34 4.61 -0.47
N GLU A 77 9.87 4.28 0.74
CA GLU A 77 10.10 5.10 1.94
C GLU A 77 11.56 5.08 2.38
N GLU A 78 12.22 3.92 2.38
CA GLU A 78 13.64 3.78 2.69
C GLU A 78 14.51 4.54 1.67
N GLN A 79 14.22 4.39 0.37
CA GLN A 79 14.87 5.17 -0.68
C GLN A 79 14.60 6.67 -0.55
N ARG A 80 13.36 7.07 -0.25
CA ARG A 80 13.01 8.49 -0.04
C ARG A 80 13.69 9.09 1.19
N LEU A 81 13.86 8.32 2.26
CA LEU A 81 14.63 8.71 3.44
C LEU A 81 16.12 8.87 3.10
N CYS A 82 16.70 7.90 2.36
CA CYS A 82 18.07 8.01 1.87
C CYS A 82 18.26 9.23 0.96
N ASP A 83 17.37 9.49 0.01
CA ASP A 83 17.40 10.67 -0.86
C ASP A 83 17.23 11.97 -0.08
N LEU A 84 16.38 12.00 0.96
CA LEU A 84 16.23 13.17 1.82
C LEU A 84 17.51 13.45 2.63
N ILE A 85 18.14 12.41 3.18
CA ILE A 85 19.41 12.51 3.92
C ILE A 85 20.54 12.94 2.97
N SER A 86 20.62 12.37 1.77
CA SER A 86 21.59 12.74 0.73
C SER A 86 21.36 14.15 0.20
N GLY A 87 20.10 14.58 0.05
CA GLY A 87 19.73 15.94 -0.35
C GLY A 87 19.99 16.99 0.73
N MET A 88 19.84 16.64 2.02
CA MET A 88 20.16 17.54 3.14
C MET A 88 21.66 17.78 3.34
N GLN A 89 22.54 16.84 2.95
CA GLN A 89 24.00 17.02 3.07
C GLN A 89 24.59 18.01 2.04
N LEU A 90 23.84 18.43 1.02
CA LEU A 90 24.33 19.34 -0.02
C LEU A 90 24.16 20.83 0.29
N CYS A 91 23.59 21.21 1.44
CA CYS A 91 23.37 22.62 1.78
C CYS A 91 24.49 23.28 2.61
N ASP A 92 25.56 22.55 2.98
CA ASP A 92 26.66 23.07 3.80
C ASP A 92 27.97 23.29 3.02
N ARG A 93 27.87 23.62 1.73
CA ARG A 93 28.98 24.28 1.02
C ARG A 93 28.65 25.75 0.83
N LYS A 94 28.91 26.52 1.88
CA LYS A 94 29.16 27.96 1.73
C LYS A 94 30.56 28.18 1.13
N PRO A 95 30.71 29.22 0.28
CA PRO A 95 31.97 29.56 -0.40
C PRO A 95 33.07 30.02 0.56
#